data_AF-A0A0R3R0F7-F1
#
_entry.id   AF-A0A0R3R0F7-F1
#
_cell.length_a   1.000
_cell.length_b   1.000
_cell.length_c   1.000
_cell.angle_alpha   90.00
_cell.angle_beta   90.00
_cell.angle_gamma   90.00
#
_symmetry.space_group_name_H-M   'P 1'
#
loop_
_entity.id
_entity.type
_entity.pdbx_description
1 polymer ?
#
loop_
_entity_poly.entity_id
_entity_poly.type
_entity_poly.pdbx_seq_one_letter_code
_entity_poly.pdbx_strand_id
1 'polypeptide(L)'
;LKCRTPLDAIQWKAAILESMNSVGRIWLENHPYGSTFPVRRAQSVQWFVDGRSFMEHAANMMELAREEIFIAGWWLSPEIFMKRPPVEGNRWRLDEILKVLRHPDHYLSSGTFFWAHHEKLIVIDQLIAFVGGVDLCFGRWDDCRHKLADCGSVKISEQQNICLGGDFSMVCFSLS
;
A
#
# COMPACT_ATOMS: atom_id res chain seq x y z
N LEU A 1 13.02 -11.53 22.41
CA LEU A 1 12.51 -10.99 23.69
C LEU A 1 13.66 -10.93 24.70
N LYS A 2 14.09 -9.74 25.11
CA LYS A 2 15.06 -9.60 26.22
C LYS A 2 14.27 -9.47 27.52
N CYS A 3 14.49 -10.37 28.47
CA CYS A 3 13.85 -10.33 29.80
C CYS A 3 14.82 -9.72 30.82
N ARG A 4 14.33 -8.94 31.78
CA ARG A 4 15.18 -8.33 32.84
C ARG A 4 15.37 -9.29 34.01
N THR A 5 14.36 -10.10 34.31
CA THR A 5 14.42 -11.10 35.39
C THR A 5 13.96 -12.49 34.93
N PRO A 6 14.31 -13.56 35.65
CA PRO A 6 13.76 -14.90 35.39
C PRO A 6 12.23 -14.97 35.57
N LEU A 7 11.65 -14.17 36.47
CA LEU A 7 10.20 -14.08 36.66
C LEU A 7 9.52 -13.52 35.41
N ASP A 8 10.09 -12.46 34.80
CA ASP A 8 9.59 -11.91 33.55
C ASP A 8 9.59 -12.97 32.45
N ALA A 9 10.65 -13.79 32.38
CA ALA A 9 10.76 -14.86 31.39
C ALA A 9 9.67 -15.94 31.58
N ILE A 10 9.35 -16.29 32.83
CA ILE A 10 8.25 -17.21 33.16
C ILE A 10 6.90 -16.60 32.77
N GLN A 11 6.68 -15.33 33.05
CA GLN A 11 5.45 -14.62 32.69
C GLN A 11 5.28 -14.54 31.17
N TRP A 12 6.33 -14.18 30.43
CA TRP A 12 6.31 -14.20 28.96
C TRP A 12 6.02 -15.60 28.42
N LYS A 13 6.65 -16.63 28.98
CA LYS A 13 6.36 -18.01 28.59
C LYS A 13 4.90 -18.38 28.81
N ALA A 14 4.34 -18.02 29.97
CA ALA A 14 2.93 -18.29 30.27
C ALA A 14 2.00 -17.57 29.30
N ALA A 15 2.23 -16.28 29.04
CA ALA A 15 1.43 -15.48 28.11
C ALA A 15 1.51 -16.00 26.66
N ILE A 16 2.70 -16.42 26.21
CA ILE A 16 2.88 -17.01 24.88
C ILE A 16 2.11 -18.34 24.79
N LEU A 17 2.25 -19.22 25.78
CA LEU A 17 1.54 -20.50 25.80
C LEU A 17 0.02 -20.31 25.86
N GLU A 18 -0.46 -19.35 26.65
CA GLU A 18 -1.87 -18.99 26.69
C GLU A 18 -2.36 -18.49 25.33
N SER A 19 -1.62 -17.58 24.69
CA SER A 19 -1.94 -17.08 23.35
C SER A 19 -1.97 -18.22 22.32
N MET A 20 -0.94 -19.07 22.29
CA MET A 20 -0.85 -20.24 21.40
C MET A 20 -1.99 -21.24 21.62
N ASN A 21 -2.44 -21.42 22.85
CA ASN A 21 -3.51 -22.37 23.19
C ASN A 21 -4.93 -21.78 23.06
N SER A 22 -5.04 -20.46 22.89
CA SER A 22 -6.31 -19.74 22.76
C SER A 22 -6.47 -19.17 21.34
N VAL A 23 -6.55 -17.85 21.20
CA VAL A 23 -6.76 -17.13 19.93
C VAL A 23 -5.65 -17.40 18.91
N GLY A 24 -4.44 -17.69 19.38
CA GLY A 24 -3.27 -17.95 18.54
C GLY A 24 -3.24 -19.36 17.96
N ARG A 25 -4.06 -20.28 18.47
CA ARG A 25 -4.09 -21.68 18.02
C ARG A 25 -4.36 -21.79 16.52
N ILE A 26 -5.21 -20.90 16.00
CA ILE A 26 -5.57 -20.88 14.59
C ILE A 26 -4.34 -20.76 13.68
N TRP A 27 -3.27 -20.08 14.10
CA TRP A 27 -2.06 -19.89 13.30
C TRP A 27 -1.10 -21.08 13.31
N LEU A 28 -1.35 -22.07 14.17
CA LEU A 28 -0.53 -23.28 14.29
C LEU A 28 -1.10 -24.45 13.48
N GLU A 29 -2.30 -24.29 12.94
CA GLU A 29 -3.00 -25.31 12.18
C GLU A 29 -2.61 -25.27 10.70
N ASN A 30 -2.73 -26.42 10.03
CA ASN A 30 -2.58 -26.44 8.57
C ASN A 30 -3.79 -25.77 7.91
N HIS A 31 -3.53 -24.87 6.97
CA HIS A 31 -4.59 -24.20 6.22
C HIS A 31 -4.59 -24.62 4.75
N PRO A 32 -5.70 -24.37 4.02
CA PRO A 32 -5.79 -24.67 2.60
C PRO A 32 -4.60 -24.08 1.82
N TYR A 33 -4.17 -24.84 0.79
CA TYR A 33 -3.07 -24.47 -0.10
C TYR A 33 -1.70 -24.27 0.58
N GLY A 34 -1.53 -24.73 1.82
CA GLY A 34 -0.29 -24.52 2.59
C GLY A 34 -0.12 -23.08 3.10
N SER A 35 -1.20 -22.30 3.14
CA SER A 35 -1.21 -20.95 3.67
C SER A 35 -0.85 -20.92 5.16
N THR A 36 -0.17 -19.87 5.60
CA THR A 36 0.01 -19.55 7.03
C THR A 36 -1.18 -18.81 7.62
N PHE A 37 -2.15 -18.41 6.78
CA PHE A 37 -3.36 -17.69 7.18
C PHE A 37 -4.61 -18.56 7.00
N PRO A 38 -5.54 -18.55 7.97
CA PRO A 38 -6.80 -19.29 7.90
C PRO A 38 -7.79 -18.63 6.93
N VAL A 39 -8.78 -19.40 6.47
CA VAL A 39 -9.90 -18.88 5.67
C VAL A 39 -10.80 -18.02 6.56
N ARG A 40 -10.97 -16.74 6.19
CA ARG A 40 -11.95 -15.83 6.83
C ARG A 40 -13.22 -15.76 6.00
N ARG A 41 -14.35 -16.14 6.61
CA ARG A 41 -15.68 -16.06 5.96
C ARG A 41 -16.35 -14.71 6.27
N ALA A 42 -17.37 -14.37 5.49
CA ALA A 42 -18.18 -13.17 5.68
C ALA A 42 -17.37 -11.85 5.74
N GLN A 43 -16.31 -11.75 4.92
CA GLN A 43 -15.56 -10.51 4.75
C GLN A 43 -16.19 -9.66 3.65
N SER A 44 -16.28 -8.35 3.88
CA SER A 44 -16.63 -7.40 2.83
C SER A 44 -15.43 -7.21 1.91
N VAL A 45 -15.63 -7.43 0.61
CA VAL A 45 -14.58 -7.29 -0.40
C VAL A 45 -15.10 -6.39 -1.52
N GLN A 46 -14.25 -5.49 -1.99
CA GLN A 46 -14.50 -4.64 -3.15
C GLN A 46 -13.37 -4.84 -4.15
N TRP A 47 -13.73 -5.01 -5.42
CA TRP A 47 -12.78 -5.12 -6.52
C TRP A 47 -12.61 -3.77 -7.20
N PHE A 48 -11.38 -3.49 -7.63
CA PHE A 48 -11.03 -2.29 -8.37
C PHE A 48 -10.50 -2.71 -9.74
N VAL A 49 -10.93 -2.00 -10.77
CA VAL A 49 -10.37 -2.09 -12.12
C VAL A 49 -9.66 -0.77 -12.36
N ASP A 50 -8.44 -0.86 -12.90
CA ASP A 50 -7.50 0.25 -13.13
C ASP A 50 -7.01 0.98 -11.86
N GLY A 51 -5.97 1.79 -12.03
CA GLY A 51 -5.34 2.49 -10.92
C GLY A 51 -6.17 3.61 -10.34
N ARG A 52 -7.04 4.26 -11.13
CA ARG A 52 -7.84 5.41 -10.67
C ARG A 52 -8.75 5.04 -9.50
N SER A 53 -9.59 4.03 -9.68
CA SER A 53 -10.60 3.65 -8.68
C SER A 53 -9.93 3.18 -7.38
N PHE A 54 -8.83 2.43 -7.52
CA PHE A 54 -7.99 1.97 -6.42
C PHE A 54 -7.35 3.13 -5.64
N MET A 55 -6.65 4.03 -6.33
CA MET A 55 -5.92 5.13 -5.68
C MET A 55 -6.86 6.15 -5.04
N GLU A 56 -8.00 6.46 -5.67
CA GLU A 56 -8.99 7.40 -5.11
C GLU A 56 -9.61 6.83 -3.81
N HIS A 57 -9.92 5.53 -3.77
CA HIS A 57 -10.44 4.89 -2.56
C HIS A 57 -9.37 4.75 -1.47
N ALA A 58 -8.15 4.36 -1.84
CA ALA A 58 -7.05 4.30 -0.89
C ALA A 58 -6.80 5.67 -0.23
N ALA A 59 -6.81 6.77 -1.00
CA ALA A 59 -6.68 8.12 -0.46
C ALA A 59 -7.81 8.50 0.50
N ASN A 60 -9.07 8.17 0.18
CA ASN A 60 -10.19 8.40 1.10
C ASN A 60 -9.97 7.68 2.43
N MET A 61 -9.54 6.42 2.38
CA MET A 61 -9.35 5.63 3.58
C MET A 61 -8.12 6.08 4.39
N MET A 62 -7.04 6.47 3.72
CA MET A 62 -5.84 7.02 4.37
C MET A 62 -6.16 8.34 5.11
N GLU A 63 -7.00 9.21 4.52
CA GLU A 63 -7.44 10.44 5.18
C GLU A 63 -8.31 10.15 6.43
N LEU A 64 -9.02 9.03 6.46
CA LEU A 64 -9.83 8.59 7.60
C LEU A 64 -9.05 7.81 8.67
N ALA A 65 -7.78 7.47 8.40
CA ALA A 65 -6.96 6.66 9.30
C ALA A 65 -6.75 7.36 10.65
N ARG A 66 -6.75 6.58 11.74
CA ARG A 66 -6.62 7.13 13.10
C ARG A 66 -5.34 6.73 13.81
N GLU A 67 -4.77 5.58 13.47
CA GLU A 67 -3.66 4.98 14.20
C GLU A 67 -2.46 4.78 13.29
N GLU A 68 -2.60 3.90 12.29
CA GLU A 68 -1.44 3.49 11.48
C GLU A 68 -1.80 3.13 10.04
N ILE A 69 -0.86 3.41 9.16
CA ILE A 69 -0.93 3.05 7.74
C ILE A 69 0.35 2.27 7.42
N PHE A 70 0.20 1.00 7.05
CA PHE A 70 1.29 0.20 6.52
C PHE A 70 1.23 0.18 5.00
N ILE A 71 2.36 0.46 4.35
CA ILE A 71 2.49 0.40 2.90
C ILE A 71 3.64 -0.53 2.56
N ALA A 72 3.36 -1.54 1.74
CA ALA A 72 4.38 -2.37 1.09
C ALA A 72 4.17 -2.29 -0.42
N GLY A 73 5.26 -2.13 -1.16
CA GLY A 73 5.25 -1.95 -2.60
C GLY A 73 6.64 -2.24 -3.16
N TRP A 74 6.69 -2.59 -4.43
CA TRP A 74 7.96 -2.71 -5.14
C TRP A 74 8.57 -1.34 -5.43
N TRP A 75 7.71 -0.37 -5.76
CA TRP A 75 8.11 1.03 -5.97
C TRP A 75 7.06 1.97 -5.37
N LEU A 76 7.51 2.90 -4.53
CA LEU A 76 6.74 4.03 -4.02
C LEU A 76 7.27 5.36 -4.60
N SER A 77 6.41 6.19 -5.18
CA SER A 77 6.77 7.57 -5.57
C SER A 77 5.93 8.55 -4.74
N PRO A 78 6.50 9.16 -3.68
CA PRO A 78 5.75 10.01 -2.74
C PRO A 78 5.05 11.20 -3.39
N GLU A 79 5.50 11.65 -4.56
CA GLU A 79 5.00 12.86 -5.21
C GLU A 79 3.78 12.62 -6.13
N ILE A 80 3.27 11.38 -6.22
CA ILE A 80 2.09 11.11 -7.05
C ILE A 80 0.81 11.72 -6.45
N PHE A 81 -0.12 12.08 -7.33
CA PHE A 81 -1.48 12.43 -6.95
C PHE A 81 -2.38 11.19 -6.98
N MET A 82 -2.99 10.91 -5.82
CA MET A 82 -3.91 9.79 -5.63
C MET A 82 -5.31 10.07 -6.21
N LYS A 83 -5.67 11.36 -6.32
CA LYS A 83 -6.90 11.82 -7.00
C LYS A 83 -6.54 12.83 -8.08
N ARG A 84 -7.17 12.68 -9.25
CA ARG A 84 -6.96 13.56 -10.41
C ARG A 84 -8.28 13.99 -11.03
N PRO A 85 -8.36 15.20 -11.60
CA PRO A 85 -7.29 16.22 -11.67
C PRO A 85 -6.99 16.87 -10.30
N PRO A 86 -5.79 17.48 -10.10
CA PRO A 86 -5.40 18.08 -8.81
C PRO A 86 -6.11 19.42 -8.57
N VAL A 87 -7.38 19.36 -8.19
CA VAL A 87 -8.23 20.55 -7.97
C VAL A 87 -8.09 21.16 -6.58
N GLU A 88 -7.63 20.40 -5.60
CA GLU A 88 -7.50 20.80 -4.19
C GLU A 88 -6.04 21.08 -3.80
N GLY A 89 -5.27 21.68 -4.72
CA GLY A 89 -3.83 21.88 -4.53
C GLY A 89 -3.11 20.55 -4.31
N ASN A 90 -2.24 20.48 -3.30
CA ASN A 90 -1.45 19.29 -2.98
C ASN A 90 -2.15 18.29 -2.04
N ARG A 91 -3.41 18.54 -1.64
CA ARG A 91 -4.11 17.72 -0.62
C ARG A 91 -4.04 16.21 -0.90
N TRP A 92 -4.23 15.82 -2.16
CA TRP A 92 -4.27 14.42 -2.59
C TRP A 92 -2.91 13.88 -3.07
N ARG A 93 -1.82 14.59 -2.79
CA ARG A 93 -0.47 14.10 -3.06
C ARG A 93 -0.05 13.13 -1.95
N LEU A 94 0.52 11.99 -2.33
CA LEU A 94 0.74 10.88 -1.40
C LEU A 94 1.60 11.25 -0.19
N ASP A 95 2.67 12.02 -0.39
CA ASP A 95 3.49 12.56 0.69
C ASP A 95 2.73 13.50 1.63
N GLU A 96 1.81 14.33 1.14
CA GLU A 96 0.96 15.19 1.97
C GLU A 96 -0.03 14.40 2.81
N ILE A 97 -0.62 13.34 2.25
CA ILE A 97 -1.51 12.42 2.97
C ILE A 97 -0.74 11.73 4.12
N LEU A 98 0.50 11.29 3.86
CA LEU A 98 1.30 10.49 4.81
C LEU A 98 2.14 11.31 5.81
N LYS A 99 2.32 12.62 5.60
CA LYS A 99 3.14 13.49 6.47
C LYS A 99 2.75 13.46 7.97
N VAL A 100 1.56 12.96 8.30
CA VAL A 100 1.04 12.85 9.67
C VAL A 100 1.69 11.72 10.47
N LEU A 101 2.35 10.74 9.85
CA LEU A 101 2.93 9.59 10.56
C LEU A 101 4.37 9.31 10.09
N ARG A 102 5.36 9.62 10.94
CA ARG A 102 6.74 9.12 10.77
C ARG A 102 7.20 8.42 12.04
N HIS A 103 7.49 7.12 11.93
CA HIS A 103 8.32 6.38 12.88
C HIS A 103 9.77 6.38 12.34
N PRO A 104 10.83 6.38 13.18
CA PRO A 104 12.20 6.64 12.72
C PRO A 104 12.69 5.73 11.59
N ASP A 105 13.47 6.35 10.70
CA ASP A 105 14.16 5.70 9.59
C ASP A 105 15.14 4.65 10.09
N HIS A 106 14.90 3.38 9.76
CA HIS A 106 15.96 2.39 9.75
C HIS A 106 16.69 2.45 8.41
N TYR A 107 17.72 3.28 8.34
CA TYR A 107 18.82 3.03 7.41
C TYR A 107 19.70 1.92 8.00
N LEU A 108 20.02 0.88 7.22
CA LEU A 108 21.38 0.41 6.98
C LEU A 108 21.44 -0.91 6.18
N SER A 109 22.31 -0.86 5.18
CA SER A 109 23.36 -1.84 4.87
C SER A 109 23.03 -3.10 4.06
N SER A 110 23.43 -3.01 2.78
CA SER A 110 24.30 -3.97 2.07
C SER A 110 23.82 -5.41 1.89
N GLY A 111 23.30 -5.68 0.69
CA GLY A 111 23.32 -6.99 0.05
C GLY A 111 22.66 -6.92 -1.31
N THR A 112 23.33 -7.34 -2.39
CA THR A 112 22.68 -7.51 -3.70
C THR A 112 21.76 -8.72 -3.60
N PHE A 113 20.46 -8.48 -3.43
CA PHE A 113 19.44 -9.53 -3.47
C PHE A 113 18.83 -9.60 -4.87
N PHE A 114 18.83 -10.79 -5.49
CA PHE A 114 18.15 -11.08 -6.76
C PHE A 114 16.63 -11.30 -6.58
N TRP A 115 16.10 -11.03 -5.39
CA TRP A 115 14.69 -11.15 -5.03
C TRP A 115 14.18 -9.77 -4.64
N ALA A 116 12.96 -9.44 -5.07
CA ALA A 116 12.31 -8.18 -4.74
C ALA A 116 11.02 -8.45 -3.95
N HIS A 117 10.76 -7.61 -2.95
CA HIS A 117 9.44 -7.49 -2.34
C HIS A 117 8.49 -6.96 -3.42
N HIS A 118 7.61 -7.83 -3.92
CA HIS A 118 6.74 -7.53 -5.06
C HIS A 118 5.26 -7.45 -4.67
N GLU A 119 4.96 -7.65 -3.38
CA GLU A 119 3.65 -7.36 -2.81
C GLU A 119 3.31 -5.87 -2.96
N LYS A 120 2.05 -5.58 -3.30
CA LYS A 120 1.49 -4.22 -3.23
C LYS A 120 0.33 -4.27 -2.24
N LEU A 121 0.55 -3.68 -1.09
CA LEU A 121 -0.32 -3.75 0.08
C LEU A 121 -0.43 -2.36 0.72
N ILE A 122 -1.66 -1.98 1.06
CA ILE A 122 -1.92 -0.85 1.96
C ILE A 122 -2.82 -1.39 3.07
N VAL A 123 -2.39 -1.29 4.33
CA VAL A 123 -3.22 -1.66 5.49
C VAL A 123 -3.45 -0.42 6.33
N ILE A 124 -4.71 -0.16 6.66
CA ILE A 124 -5.16 1.03 7.39
C ILE A 124 -5.78 0.55 8.70
N ASP A 125 -5.21 1.02 9.81
CA ASP A 125 -5.62 0.73 11.20
C ASP A 125 -5.74 -0.78 11.50
N GLN A 126 -5.03 -1.64 10.77
CA GLN A 126 -5.18 -3.12 10.78
C GLN A 126 -6.60 -3.63 10.48
N LEU A 127 -7.49 -2.77 9.97
CA LEU A 127 -8.90 -3.07 9.71
C LEU A 127 -9.22 -3.18 8.23
N ILE A 128 -8.60 -2.34 7.40
CA ILE A 128 -8.86 -2.26 5.96
C ILE A 128 -7.58 -2.53 5.21
N ALA A 129 -7.62 -3.47 4.26
CA ALA A 129 -6.47 -3.84 3.45
C ALA A 129 -6.79 -3.72 1.96
N PHE A 130 -5.92 -3.04 1.23
CA PHE A 130 -5.88 -3.02 -0.22
C PHE A 130 -4.75 -3.95 -0.67
N VAL A 131 -5.08 -4.94 -1.50
CA VAL A 131 -4.12 -5.91 -2.05
C VAL A 131 -4.30 -5.96 -3.56
N GLY A 132 -3.21 -5.98 -4.32
CA GLY A 132 -3.31 -6.12 -5.77
C GLY A 132 -2.00 -5.95 -6.52
N GLY A 133 -2.12 -5.51 -7.78
CA GLY A 133 -1.01 -5.29 -8.70
C GLY A 133 -0.54 -3.83 -8.83
N VAL A 134 -1.21 -2.89 -8.15
CA VAL A 134 -1.01 -1.45 -8.35
C VAL A 134 -0.01 -0.91 -7.32
N ASP A 135 1.20 -0.61 -7.75
CA ASP A 135 2.17 0.15 -6.95
C ASP A 135 1.74 1.64 -6.89
N LEU A 136 1.99 2.30 -5.75
CA LEU A 136 1.76 3.75 -5.57
C LEU A 136 2.92 4.55 -6.17
N CYS A 137 3.04 4.50 -7.50
CA CYS A 137 4.09 5.19 -8.25
C CYS A 137 3.62 5.71 -9.61
N PHE A 138 4.47 6.49 -10.26
CA PHE A 138 4.21 7.09 -11.56
C PHE A 138 3.77 6.06 -12.62
N GLY A 139 2.84 6.46 -13.49
CA GLY A 139 2.34 5.65 -14.61
C GLY A 139 1.33 4.56 -14.26
N ARG A 140 0.94 4.41 -12.98
CA ARG A 140 -0.05 3.39 -12.55
C ARG A 140 -1.47 3.92 -12.47
N TRP A 141 -1.65 5.23 -12.37
CA TRP A 141 -2.97 5.85 -12.40
C TRP A 141 -3.50 5.82 -13.83
N ASP A 142 -4.63 5.17 -14.03
CA ASP A 142 -5.34 5.14 -15.31
C ASP A 142 -6.83 4.88 -15.06
N ASP A 143 -7.67 5.20 -16.05
CA ASP A 143 -9.07 4.82 -16.08
C ASP A 143 -9.38 3.99 -17.33
N CYS A 144 -10.62 3.49 -17.42
CA CYS A 144 -11.03 2.59 -18.50
C CYS A 144 -10.93 3.19 -19.92
N ARG A 145 -10.57 4.47 -20.06
CA ARG A 145 -10.32 5.12 -21.35
C ARG A 145 -8.92 4.88 -21.87
N HIS A 146 -7.97 4.45 -21.03
CA HIS A 146 -6.59 4.11 -21.38
C HIS A 146 -5.96 5.12 -22.35
N LYS A 147 -5.98 6.39 -21.95
CA LYS A 147 -5.61 7.50 -22.84
C LYS A 147 -4.14 7.40 -23.24
N LEU A 148 -3.89 7.33 -24.54
CA LEU A 148 -2.53 7.31 -25.10
C LEU A 148 -1.84 8.67 -25.04
N ALA A 149 -2.61 9.76 -24.94
CA ALA A 149 -2.09 11.11 -24.86
C ALA A 149 -2.92 11.94 -23.88
N ASP A 150 -2.22 12.67 -23.00
CA ASP A 150 -2.82 13.72 -22.18
C ASP A 150 -2.40 15.09 -22.74
N CYS A 151 -3.06 15.51 -23.82
CA CYS A 151 -2.70 16.74 -24.56
C CYS A 151 -3.07 18.05 -23.83
N GLY A 152 -3.31 18.02 -22.51
CA GLY A 152 -3.54 19.23 -21.68
C GLY A 152 -2.39 20.24 -21.66
N SER A 153 -1.22 19.89 -22.22
CA SER A 153 -0.06 20.78 -22.37
C SER A 153 -0.23 21.89 -23.42
N VAL A 154 -1.25 21.83 -24.29
CA VAL A 154 -1.54 22.88 -25.28
C VAL A 154 -2.73 23.70 -24.79
N LYS A 155 -2.47 24.94 -24.36
CA LYS A 155 -3.50 25.88 -23.89
C LYS A 155 -4.55 26.15 -24.97
N ILE A 156 -5.67 25.44 -24.91
CA ILE A 156 -6.96 25.86 -25.46
C ILE A 156 -7.99 25.62 -24.35
N SER A 157 -8.35 26.69 -23.64
CA SER A 157 -9.46 26.87 -22.68
C SER A 157 -9.91 25.67 -21.81
N GLU A 158 -9.67 25.77 -20.50
CA GLU A 158 -10.38 25.07 -19.40
C GLU A 158 -10.52 23.54 -19.48
N GLN A 159 -9.44 22.80 -19.73
CA GLN A 159 -9.40 21.36 -19.46
C GLN A 159 -8.29 21.01 -18.47
N GLN A 160 -8.68 20.34 -17.38
CA GLN A 160 -7.87 20.04 -16.21
C GLN A 160 -6.95 18.83 -16.50
N ASN A 161 -5.65 18.99 -16.23
CA ASN A 161 -4.62 17.97 -16.46
C ASN A 161 -4.86 16.71 -15.62
N ILE A 162 -4.78 15.53 -16.24
CA ILE A 162 -5.01 14.23 -15.59
C ILE A 162 -3.68 13.62 -15.12
N CYS A 163 -2.61 13.81 -15.88
CA CYS A 163 -1.25 13.37 -15.55
C CYS A 163 -0.32 14.58 -15.45
N LEU A 164 0.47 14.67 -14.38
CA LEU A 164 1.53 15.67 -14.28
C LEU A 164 2.80 15.17 -14.97
N GLY A 165 3.76 16.06 -15.28
CA GLY A 165 4.88 15.80 -16.19
C GLY A 165 5.81 14.61 -15.89
N GLY A 166 5.66 13.92 -14.74
CA GLY A 166 6.34 12.65 -14.41
C GLY A 166 5.45 11.40 -14.46
N ASP A 167 4.12 11.56 -14.56
CA ASP A 167 3.14 10.46 -14.61
C ASP A 167 2.94 9.89 -16.00
N PHE A 168 3.31 10.62 -17.05
CA PHE A 168 3.24 10.12 -18.41
C PHE A 168 4.48 9.27 -18.70
N SER A 169 4.34 7.96 -18.59
CA SER A 169 5.38 7.00 -18.95
C SER A 169 4.93 6.12 -20.12
N MET A 170 5.66 6.17 -21.22
CA MET A 170 5.58 5.15 -22.28
C MET A 170 6.80 4.24 -22.14
N VAL A 171 6.61 3.00 -21.70
CA VAL A 171 7.68 1.99 -21.73
C VAL A 171 7.61 1.29 -23.08
N CYS A 172 8.39 1.76 -24.05
CA CYS A 172 8.55 1.08 -25.33
C CYS A 172 9.63 0.00 -25.16
N PHE A 173 9.24 -1.27 -25.06
CA PHE A 173 10.17 -2.37 -25.28
C PHE A 173 10.44 -2.46 -26.78
N SER A 174 11.59 -1.95 -27.24
CA SER A 174 12.14 -2.34 -28.54
C SER A 174 12.54 -3.80 -28.42
N LEU A 175 11.77 -4.70 -29.04
CA LEU A 175 12.22 -6.07 -29.29
C LEU A 175 13.38 -5.97 -30.29
N SER A 176 14.61 -6.18 -29.82
CA SER A 176 15.76 -6.50 -30.65
C SER A 176 15.81 -7.99 -30.95
#